data_AF-A0AAV3T5R1-F1
#
_entry.id   AF-A0AAV3T5R1-F1
#
_cell.length_a   1.000
_cell.length_b   1.000
_cell.length_c   1.000
_cell.angle_alpha   90.00
_cell.angle_beta   90.00
_cell.angle_gamma   90.00
#
_symmetry.space_group_name_H-M   'P 1'
#
loop_
_entity.id
_entity.type
_entity.pdbx_description
1 polymer ?
#
loop_
_entity_poly.entity_id
_entity_poly.type
_entity_poly.pdbx_seq_one_letter_code
_entity_poly.pdbx_strand_id
1 'polypeptide(L)' 'MAVEDNEDHPPKNLMVSILESIREAYVEEHGEEPPEEFMQRARNEIVHNFASKDRDEHRDIYEALAKE' A
#
# COMPACT_ATOMS: atom_id res chain seq x y z
N MET A 1 32.67 3.85 -23.11
CA MET A 1 31.41 4.43 -22.59
C MET A 1 30.28 3.50 -23.01
N ALA A 2 29.70 2.80 -22.05
CA ALA A 2 28.35 2.25 -22.10
C ALA A 2 27.94 2.09 -20.64
N VAL A 3 27.07 2.97 -20.18
CA VAL A 3 26.58 3.02 -18.80
C VAL A 3 25.37 2.11 -18.78
N GLU A 4 25.55 0.86 -18.38
CA GLU A 4 24.44 -0.01 -18.00
C GLU A 4 24.34 0.06 -16.48
N ASP A 5 23.89 1.22 -16.02
CA ASP A 5 23.35 1.41 -14.68
C ASP A 5 22.04 0.60 -14.64
N ASN A 6 22.17 -0.70 -14.41
CA ASN A 6 21.07 -1.48 -13.87
C ASN A 6 20.87 -0.94 -12.46
N GLU A 7 20.06 0.11 -12.34
CA GLU A 7 19.55 0.58 -11.07
C GLU A 7 18.85 -0.61 -10.42
N ASP A 8 19.57 -1.24 -9.51
CA ASP A 8 19.14 -2.24 -8.54
C ASP A 8 18.09 -1.55 -7.65
N HIS A 9 16.92 -1.28 -8.20
CA HIS A 9 15.80 -0.77 -7.44
C HIS A 9 15.33 -1.94 -6.57
N PRO A 10 15.54 -1.89 -5.23
CA PRO A 10 14.99 -2.91 -4.36
C PRO A 10 13.49 -2.99 -4.63
N PRO A 11 12.84 -4.17 -4.51
CA PRO A 11 11.40 -4.28 -4.71
C PRO A 11 10.75 -3.21 -3.84
N LYS A 12 10.23 -2.16 -4.49
CA LYS A 12 9.73 -0.99 -3.79
C LYS A 12 8.68 -1.51 -2.83
N ASN A 13 8.95 -1.37 -1.54
CA ASN A 13 8.05 -1.87 -0.52
C ASN A 13 6.73 -1.14 -0.75
N LEU A 14 5.72 -1.87 -1.25
CA LEU A 14 4.46 -1.29 -1.72
C LEU A 14 3.84 -0.39 -0.65
N MET A 15 3.99 -0.77 0.62
CA MET A 15 3.57 0.03 1.76
C MET A 15 4.28 1.40 1.82
N VAL A 16 5.59 1.43 1.60
CA VAL A 16 6.38 2.67 1.61
C VAL A 16 5.91 3.59 0.48
N SER A 17 5.73 3.07 -0.73
CA SER A 17 5.25 3.89 -1.86
C SER A 17 3.83 4.42 -1.66
N ILE A 18 2.93 3.64 -1.05
CA ILE A 18 1.58 4.11 -0.73
C ILE A 18 1.64 5.19 0.36
N LEU A 19 2.44 5.00 1.41
CA LEU A 19 2.59 6.00 2.47
C LEU A 19 3.24 7.30 1.96
N GLU A 20 4.23 7.21 1.07
CA GLU A 20 4.81 8.38 0.39
C GLU A 20 3.76 9.12 -0.43
N SER A 21 2.94 8.41 -1.20
CA SER A 21 1.86 9.02 -1.99
C SER A 21 0.82 9.73 -1.09
N ILE A 22 0.48 9.14 0.05
CA ILE A 22 -0.43 9.74 1.04
C ILE A 22 0.18 10.99 1.67
N ARG A 23 1.49 10.95 1.98
CA ARG A 23 2.21 12.11 2.50
C ARG A 23 2.25 13.26 1.49
N GLU A 24 2.57 12.97 0.24
CA GLU A 24 2.59 13.96 -0.84
C GLU A 24 1.21 14.60 -1.02
N ALA A 25 0.15 13.79 -1.08
CA ALA A 25 -1.22 14.31 -1.18
C ALA A 25 -1.59 15.21 0.02
N TYR A 26 -1.21 14.82 1.24
CA TYR A 26 -1.49 15.63 2.43
C TYR A 26 -0.74 16.97 2.39
N VAL A 27 0.53 16.97 1.96
CA VAL A 27 1.32 18.19 1.82
C VAL A 27 0.78 19.09 0.71
N GLU A 28 0.31 18.53 -0.40
CA GLU A 28 -0.34 19.30 -1.47
C GLU A 28 -1.65 19.94 -1.01
N GLU A 29 -2.45 19.23 -0.21
CA GLU A 29 -3.75 19.70 0.26
C GLU A 29 -3.65 20.71 1.42
N HIS A 30 -2.76 20.44 2.38
CA HIS A 30 -2.67 21.21 3.63
C HIS A 30 -1.45 22.15 3.69
N GLY A 31 -0.47 21.97 2.79
CA GLY A 31 0.77 22.78 2.78
C GLY A 31 1.72 22.51 3.94
N GLU A 32 1.46 21.48 4.75
CA GLU A 32 2.23 21.11 5.93
C GLU A 32 2.49 19.60 5.96
N GLU A 33 3.50 19.18 6.74
CA GLU A 33 3.77 17.75 6.90
C GLU A 33 2.68 17.06 7.70
N PRO A 34 2.22 15.86 7.29
CA PRO A 34 1.24 15.11 8.05
C PRO A 34 1.79 14.73 9.43
N PRO A 35 0.98 14.81 10.49
CA PRO A 35 1.38 14.38 11.81
C PRO A 35 1.62 12.86 11.84
N GLU A 36 2.53 12.40 12.70
CA GLU A 36 2.89 10.98 12.82
C GLU A 36 1.67 10.09 13.10
N GLU A 37 0.72 10.57 13.90
CA GLU A 37 -0.54 9.87 14.19
C GLU A 37 -1.41 9.66 12.95
N PHE A 38 -1.38 10.58 11.99
CA PHE A 38 -2.10 10.42 10.72
C PHE A 38 -1.45 9.33 9.87
N MET A 39 -0.12 9.37 9.75
CA MET A 39 0.64 8.37 9.01
C MET A 39 0.50 6.96 9.63
N GLN A 40 0.44 6.87 10.96
CA GLN A 40 0.23 5.60 11.65
C GLN A 40 -1.18 5.03 11.44
N ARG A 41 -2.21 5.89 11.41
CA ARG A 41 -3.58 5.49 11.05
C ARG A 41 -3.66 5.02 9.60
N ALA A 42 -3.09 5.77 8.66
CA ALA A 42 -3.03 5.40 7.25
C ALA A 42 -2.36 4.03 7.06
N ARG A 43 -1.24 3.77 7.75
CA ARG A 43 -0.58 2.46 7.74
C ARG A 43 -1.49 1.34 8.22
N ASN A 44 -2.17 1.52 9.35
CA ASN A 44 -3.08 0.51 9.89
C ASN A 44 -4.25 0.23 8.95
N GLU A 45 -4.79 1.27 8.31
CA GLU A 45 -5.87 1.15 7.34
C GLU A 45 -5.44 0.39 6.08
N ILE A 46 -4.22 0.66 5.57
CA ILE A 46 -3.66 -0.07 4.43
C ILE A 46 -3.52 -1.56 4.77
N VAL A 47 -2.94 -1.90 5.94
CA VAL A 47 -2.82 -3.30 6.39
C VAL A 47 -4.19 -3.95 6.54
N HIS A 48 -5.14 -3.24 7.14
CA HIS A 48 -6.46 -3.78 7.38
C HIS A 48 -7.23 -4.02 6.08
N ASN A 49 -7.14 -3.10 5.11
CA ASN A 49 -7.75 -3.25 3.79
C ASN A 49 -7.12 -4.40 2.99
N PHE A 50 -5.80 -4.57 3.04
CA PHE A 50 -5.14 -5.70 2.40
C PHE A 50 -5.58 -7.03 3.03
N ALA A 51 -5.59 -7.12 4.36
CA ALA A 51 -6.04 -8.32 5.07
C ALA A 51 -7.52 -8.65 4.82
N SER A 52 -8.36 -7.62 4.68
CA SER A 52 -9.79 -7.78 4.40
C SER A 52 -10.04 -8.24 2.97
N LYS A 53 -9.29 -7.68 2.00
CA LYS A 53 -9.37 -8.10 0.58
C LYS A 53 -9.00 -9.56 0.40
N ASP A 54 -7.90 -10.03 0.98
CA ASP A 54 -7.55 -11.45 0.97
C ASP A 54 -8.71 -12.29 1.54
N ARG A 55 -9.27 -11.90 2.69
CA ARG A 55 -10.31 -12.69 3.35
C ARG A 55 -11.60 -12.83 2.54
N ASP A 56 -12.08 -11.75 1.92
CA ASP A 56 -13.31 -11.79 1.12
C ASP A 56 -13.07 -12.46 -0.25
N GLU A 57 -11.93 -12.23 -0.89
CA GLU A 57 -11.57 -12.86 -2.17
C GLU A 57 -11.37 -14.37 -2.03
N HIS A 58 -10.84 -14.84 -0.90
CA HIS A 58 -10.76 -16.27 -0.58
C HIS A 58 -12.13 -16.87 -0.21
N ARG A 59 -13.04 -16.10 0.41
CA ARG A 59 -14.38 -16.61 0.75
C ARG A 59 -15.18 -16.96 -0.50
N ASP A 60 -15.14 -16.10 -1.51
CA ASP A 60 -15.85 -16.31 -2.78
C ASP A 60 -15.32 -17.55 -3.52
N ILE A 61 -14.02 -17.83 -3.44
CA ILE A 61 -13.41 -19.05 -4.02
C ILE A 61 -13.90 -20.31 -3.28
N TYR A 62 -13.93 -20.31 -1.95
CA TYR A 62 -14.43 -21.45 -1.18
C TYR A 62 -15.95 -21.64 -1.31
N GLU A 63 -16.75 -20.56 -1.36
CA GLU A 63 -18.19 -20.65 -1.64
C GLU A 63 -18.48 -21.19 -3.04
N ALA A 64 -17.66 -20.88 -4.04
CA ALA A 64 -17.77 -21.43 -5.38
C ALA A 64 -17.42 -22.93 -5.43
N LEU A 65 -16.37 -23.36 -4.72
CA LEU A 65 -15.96 -24.78 -4.62
C LEU A 65 -16.90 -25.63 -3.78
N ALA A 66 -17.60 -25.05 -2.79
CA ALA A 66 -18.55 -25.77 -1.93
C ALA A 66 -19.92 -25.97 -2.58
N LYS A 67 -20.15 -25.43 -3.78
CA LYS A 67 -21.44 -25.48 -4.50
C LYS A 67 -21.46 -26.49 -5.66
N GLU A 68 -20.47 -27.39 -5.72
CA GLU A 68 -20.44 -28.55 -6.63
C GLU A 68 -20.81 -29.86 -5.93
#